data_AF-C5JBL7-F1
#
_entry.id   AF-C5JBL7-F1
#
_cell.length_a   1.000
_cell.length_b   1.000
_cell.length_c   1.000
_cell.angle_alpha   90.00
_cell.angle_beta   90.00
_cell.angle_gamma   90.00
#
_symmetry.space_group_name_H-M   'P 1'
#
loop_
_entity.id
_entity.type
_entity.pdbx_description
1 polymer ?
#
loop_
_entity_poly.entity_id
_entity_poly.type
_entity_poly.pdbx_seq_one_letter_code
_entity_poly.pdbx_strand_id
1 'polypeptide(L)'
;MTDQACPIEWTPDLSVGIEAIDDDHKTFFVVADLMQSAIRENPQNLEAILRSSITILQEYVNGHFLREERAMEAAGYAKLEEHRGLHEAFKATAQQSVEDFNKITDPDEQKKAAQKLAEVVHDWVCDHIAKVDMAYKDFLKTEHVDSRPLAFLSQEADVGGDDDDFDLMSMIPEESPH
;
A
#
# COMPACT_ATOMS: atom_id res chain seq x y z
N MET A 1 13.21 -22.22 -15.98
CA MET A 1 12.74 -21.28 -14.94
C MET A 1 11.62 -20.53 -15.61
N THR A 2 10.38 -20.89 -15.31
CA THR A 2 9.20 -20.27 -15.91
C THR A 2 9.12 -18.85 -15.39
N ASP A 3 9.24 -17.89 -16.30
CA ASP A 3 8.88 -16.50 -16.09
C ASP A 3 7.38 -16.51 -15.79
N GLN A 4 7.03 -16.59 -14.51
CA GLN A 4 5.64 -16.68 -14.10
C GLN A 4 5.12 -15.26 -14.12
N ALA A 5 4.39 -14.91 -15.18
CA ALA A 5 3.72 -13.62 -15.30
C ALA A 5 2.89 -13.38 -14.05
N CYS A 6 2.97 -12.16 -13.50
CA CYS A 6 2.21 -11.77 -12.32
C CYS A 6 0.73 -12.12 -12.51
N PRO A 7 0.08 -12.81 -11.55
CA PRO A 7 -1.34 -13.09 -11.65
C PRO A 7 -2.14 -11.80 -11.53
N ILE A 8 -3.27 -11.72 -12.24
CA ILE A 8 -4.18 -10.57 -12.19
C ILE A 8 -4.78 -10.39 -10.79
N GLU A 9 -5.01 -11.49 -10.08
CA GLU A 9 -5.53 -11.53 -8.73
C GLU A 9 -4.47 -12.11 -7.79
N TRP A 10 -4.51 -11.69 -6.52
CA TRP A 10 -3.62 -12.25 -5.50
C TRP A 10 -3.81 -13.77 -5.40
N THR A 11 -2.72 -14.53 -5.31
CA THR A 11 -2.73 -15.99 -5.16
C THR A 11 -1.98 -16.42 -3.90
N PRO A 12 -2.26 -17.63 -3.35
CA PRO A 12 -1.54 -18.14 -2.19
C PRO A 12 -0.01 -18.25 -2.35
N ASP A 13 0.50 -18.26 -3.58
CA ASP A 13 1.94 -18.28 -3.86
C ASP A 13 2.64 -16.96 -3.47
N LEU A 14 1.87 -15.87 -3.35
CA LEU A 14 2.32 -14.55 -2.89
C LEU A 14 2.21 -14.38 -1.37
N SER A 15 1.79 -15.41 -0.64
CA SER A 15 1.66 -15.32 0.82
C SER A 15 3.02 -15.40 1.52
N VAL A 16 3.28 -14.44 2.39
CA VAL A 16 4.41 -14.45 3.33
C VAL A 16 4.07 -15.13 4.65
N GLY A 17 2.85 -15.65 4.80
CA GLY A 17 2.41 -16.44 5.95
C GLY A 17 2.05 -15.62 7.18
N ILE A 18 1.93 -14.29 7.05
CA ILE A 18 1.49 -13.40 8.12
C ILE A 18 0.23 -12.68 7.64
N GLU A 19 -0.91 -13.01 8.26
CA GLU A 19 -2.25 -12.57 7.84
C GLU A 19 -2.34 -11.06 7.61
N ALA A 20 -1.82 -10.24 8.52
CA ALA A 20 -1.87 -8.78 8.40
C ALA A 20 -1.10 -8.24 7.17
N ILE A 21 0.03 -8.86 6.82
CA ILE A 21 0.81 -8.48 5.63
C ILE A 21 0.12 -9.02 4.37
N ASP A 22 -0.34 -10.27 4.40
CA ASP A 22 -1.05 -10.88 3.27
C ASP A 22 -2.35 -10.13 2.94
N ASP A 23 -3.04 -9.56 3.93
CA ASP A 23 -4.26 -8.77 3.74
C ASP A 23 -3.97 -7.38 3.14
N ASP A 24 -2.86 -6.75 3.54
CA ASP A 24 -2.37 -5.54 2.88
C ASP A 24 -2.04 -5.84 1.41
N HIS A 25 -1.28 -6.92 1.15
CA HIS A 25 -0.92 -7.38 -0.20
C HIS A 25 -2.15 -7.59 -1.08
N LYS A 26 -3.15 -8.36 -0.61
CA LYS A 26 -4.40 -8.58 -1.34
C LYS A 26 -5.12 -7.29 -1.70
N THR A 27 -5.07 -6.28 -0.82
CA THR A 27 -5.78 -5.02 -1.06
C THR A 27 -5.20 -4.26 -2.25
N PHE A 28 -3.88 -4.29 -2.48
CA PHE A 28 -3.31 -3.68 -3.69
C PHE A 28 -3.87 -4.27 -4.98
N PHE A 29 -4.01 -5.61 -5.05
CA PHE A 29 -4.61 -6.28 -6.20
C PHE A 29 -6.09 -5.87 -6.38
N VAL A 30 -6.86 -5.83 -5.29
CA VAL A 30 -8.27 -5.41 -5.34
C VAL A 30 -8.43 -3.98 -5.84
N VAL A 31 -7.61 -3.05 -5.36
CA VAL A 31 -7.71 -1.63 -5.76
C VAL A 31 -7.25 -1.44 -7.20
N ALA A 32 -6.18 -2.12 -7.62
CA ALA A 32 -5.72 -2.10 -9.00
C ALA A 32 -6.76 -2.67 -9.97
N ASP A 33 -7.42 -3.79 -9.63
CA ASP A 33 -8.50 -4.35 -10.43
C ASP A 33 -9.73 -3.42 -10.47
N LEU A 34 -10.10 -2.81 -9.35
CA LEU A 34 -11.20 -1.83 -9.29
C LEU A 34 -10.96 -0.67 -10.27
N MET A 35 -9.74 -0.12 -10.31
CA MET A 35 -9.39 0.96 -11.24
C MET A 35 -9.52 0.51 -12.70
N GLN A 36 -8.93 -0.63 -13.04
CA GLN A 36 -8.97 -1.16 -14.41
C GLN A 36 -10.39 -1.49 -14.86
N SER A 37 -11.17 -2.09 -13.97
CA SER A 37 -12.58 -2.43 -14.22
C SER A 37 -13.44 -1.19 -14.39
N ALA A 38 -13.26 -0.16 -13.54
CA ALA A 38 -13.96 1.11 -13.68
C ALA A 38 -13.63 1.82 -15.00
N ILE A 39 -12.35 1.82 -15.42
CA ILE A 39 -11.93 2.42 -16.69
C ILE A 39 -12.60 1.70 -17.88
N ARG A 40 -12.66 0.37 -17.85
CA ARG A 40 -13.28 -0.46 -18.88
C ARG A 40 -14.80 -0.25 -18.97
N GLU A 41 -15.47 -0.16 -17.83
CA GLU A 41 -16.94 0.00 -17.76
C GLU A 41 -17.38 1.44 -18.00
N ASN A 42 -16.50 2.41 -17.73
CA ASN A 42 -16.72 3.85 -17.88
C ASN A 42 -18.06 4.33 -17.26
N PRO A 43 -18.29 4.09 -15.96
CA PRO A 43 -19.52 4.49 -15.28
C PRO A 43 -19.59 6.01 -15.12
N GLN A 44 -20.78 6.54 -14.83
CA GLN A 44 -20.99 7.98 -14.66
C GLN A 44 -20.15 8.61 -13.54
N ASN A 45 -19.81 7.83 -12.52
CA ASN A 45 -19.00 8.24 -11.37
C ASN A 45 -17.52 7.85 -11.49
N LEU A 46 -17.02 7.54 -12.70
CA LEU A 46 -15.64 7.08 -12.93
C LEU A 46 -14.59 7.96 -12.23
N GLU A 47 -14.66 9.29 -12.37
CA GLU A 47 -13.69 10.19 -11.75
C GLU A 47 -13.62 10.01 -10.23
N ALA A 48 -14.78 9.90 -9.56
CA ALA A 48 -14.84 9.70 -8.12
C ALA A 48 -14.24 8.35 -7.70
N ILE A 49 -14.48 7.30 -8.49
CA ILE A 49 -13.87 5.97 -8.27
C ILE A 49 -12.35 6.09 -8.38
N LEU A 50 -11.84 6.67 -9.48
CA LEU A 50 -10.39 6.80 -9.70
C LEU A 50 -9.71 7.59 -8.58
N ARG A 51 -10.27 8.75 -8.20
CA ARG A 51 -9.71 9.57 -7.11
C ARG A 51 -9.70 8.82 -5.79
N SER A 52 -10.80 8.14 -5.45
CA SER A 52 -10.89 7.37 -4.21
C SER A 52 -9.89 6.20 -4.20
N SER A 53 -9.78 5.46 -5.31
CA SER A 53 -8.80 4.37 -5.45
C SER A 53 -7.37 4.87 -5.33
N ILE A 54 -7.05 6.03 -5.92
CA ILE A 54 -5.71 6.63 -5.83
C ILE A 54 -5.38 7.02 -4.39
N THR A 55 -6.32 7.65 -3.67
CA THR A 55 -6.15 7.96 -2.25
C THR A 55 -5.91 6.70 -1.42
N ILE A 56 -6.71 5.65 -1.64
CA ILE A 56 -6.53 4.36 -0.97
C ILE A 56 -5.15 3.79 -1.27
N LEU A 57 -4.68 3.81 -2.52
CA LEU A 57 -3.34 3.32 -2.87
C LEU A 57 -2.24 4.06 -2.12
N GLN A 58 -2.31 5.39 -2.03
CA GLN A 58 -1.30 6.18 -1.32
C GLN A 58 -1.26 5.83 0.17
N GLU A 59 -2.41 5.80 0.84
CA GLU A 59 -2.51 5.43 2.25
C GLU A 59 -2.00 4.00 2.49
N TYR A 60 -2.38 3.07 1.62
CA TYR A 60 -1.98 1.67 1.75
C TYR A 60 -0.49 1.47 1.52
N VAL A 61 0.11 2.11 0.51
CA VAL A 61 1.56 2.04 0.26
C VAL A 61 2.34 2.51 1.49
N ASN A 62 1.98 3.66 2.06
CA ASN A 62 2.67 4.22 3.22
C ASN A 62 2.51 3.34 4.46
N GLY A 63 1.27 2.95 4.79
CA GLY A 63 1.00 2.14 5.97
C GLY A 63 1.61 0.73 5.88
N HIS A 64 1.58 0.12 4.69
CA HIS A 64 2.07 -1.25 4.48
C HIS A 64 3.58 -1.32 4.64
N PHE A 65 4.30 -0.42 3.98
CA PHE A 65 5.75 -0.34 4.09
C PHE A 65 6.18 -0.04 5.53
N LEU A 66 5.48 0.85 6.23
CA LEU A 66 5.74 1.09 7.65
C LEU A 66 5.54 -0.18 8.49
N ARG A 67 4.50 -0.97 8.21
CA ARG A 67 4.24 -2.24 8.91
C ARG A 67 5.41 -3.21 8.75
N GLU A 68 5.85 -3.43 7.51
CA GLU A 68 6.94 -4.34 7.20
C GLU A 68 8.27 -3.87 7.76
N GLU A 69 8.58 -2.58 7.64
CA GLU A 69 9.83 -2.00 8.14
C GLU A 69 9.93 -2.10 9.66
N ARG A 70 8.84 -1.80 10.38
CA ARG A 70 8.79 -1.98 11.84
C ARG A 70 8.94 -3.45 12.23
N ALA A 71 8.31 -4.36 11.49
CA ALA A 71 8.44 -5.79 11.74
C ALA A 71 9.87 -6.30 11.50
N MET A 72 10.49 -5.87 10.40
CA MET A 72 11.88 -6.17 10.06
C MET A 72 12.85 -5.59 11.10
N GLU A 73 12.60 -4.36 11.59
CA GLU A 73 13.38 -3.73 12.65
C GLU A 73 13.26 -4.49 13.97
N ALA A 74 12.03 -4.80 14.41
CA ALA A 74 11.77 -5.56 15.62
C ALA A 74 12.41 -6.96 15.60
N ALA A 75 12.45 -7.60 14.44
CA ALA A 75 13.06 -8.92 14.26
C ALA A 75 14.59 -8.86 14.03
N GLY A 76 15.18 -7.68 13.84
CA GLY A 76 16.60 -7.52 13.54
C GLY A 76 17.00 -8.02 12.15
N TYR A 77 16.16 -7.81 11.14
CA TYR A 77 16.39 -8.26 9.77
C TYR A 77 17.56 -7.51 9.10
N ALA A 78 18.59 -8.25 8.70
CA ALA A 78 19.85 -7.68 8.23
C ALA A 78 19.74 -6.86 6.93
N LYS A 79 18.70 -7.06 6.13
CA LYS A 79 18.49 -6.36 4.85
C LYS A 79 17.47 -5.22 4.92
N LEU A 80 17.09 -4.78 6.13
CA LEU A 80 16.11 -3.71 6.33
C LEU A 80 16.42 -2.45 5.51
N GLU A 81 17.66 -1.97 5.51
CA GLU A 81 18.03 -0.75 4.80
C GLU A 81 17.95 -0.88 3.27
N GLU A 82 18.28 -2.07 2.73
CA GLU A 82 18.08 -2.36 1.30
C GLU A 82 16.59 -2.35 0.95
N HIS A 83 15.77 -2.96 1.82
CA HIS A 83 14.32 -3.03 1.67
C HIS A 83 13.67 -1.63 1.70
N ARG A 84 14.02 -0.80 2.69
CA ARG A 84 13.59 0.61 2.79
C ARG A 84 13.93 1.40 1.52
N GLY A 85 15.12 1.18 0.95
CA GLY A 85 15.51 1.84 -0.31
C GLY A 85 14.58 1.51 -1.49
N LEU A 86 14.07 0.27 -1.56
CA LEU A 86 13.09 -0.13 -2.58
C LEU A 86 11.72 0.53 -2.33
N HIS A 87 11.28 0.58 -1.08
CA HIS A 87 10.04 1.25 -0.67
C HIS A 87 10.06 2.74 -1.02
N GLU A 88 11.12 3.46 -0.65
CA GLU A 88 11.25 4.89 -0.93
C GLU A 88 11.29 5.20 -2.43
N ALA A 89 11.98 4.37 -3.22
CA ALA A 89 11.99 4.51 -4.68
C ALA A 89 10.59 4.32 -5.29
N PHE A 90 9.81 3.37 -4.76
CA PHE A 90 8.44 3.16 -5.21
C PHE A 90 7.49 4.27 -4.76
N LYS A 91 7.56 4.71 -3.50
CA LYS A 91 6.80 5.87 -2.99
C LYS A 91 6.98 7.09 -3.88
N ALA A 92 8.22 7.41 -4.26
CA ALA A 92 8.51 8.52 -5.16
C ALA A 92 7.87 8.34 -6.56
N THR A 93 7.90 7.13 -7.10
CA THR A 93 7.29 6.79 -8.40
C THR A 93 5.77 6.90 -8.36
N ALA A 94 5.14 6.37 -7.31
CA ALA A 94 3.70 6.44 -7.08
C ALA A 94 3.26 7.90 -6.90
N GLN A 95 3.97 8.66 -6.07
CA GLN A 95 3.70 10.08 -5.84
C GLN A 95 3.76 10.90 -7.12
N GLN A 96 4.80 10.72 -7.94
CA GLN A 96 4.91 11.39 -9.24
C GLN A 96 3.72 11.06 -10.16
N SER A 97 3.31 9.79 -10.19
CA SER A 97 2.18 9.35 -11.02
C SER A 97 0.85 9.98 -10.57
N VAL A 98 0.65 10.16 -9.25
CA VAL A 98 -0.53 10.83 -8.70
C VAL A 98 -0.51 12.34 -9.00
N GLU A 99 0.64 12.98 -8.89
CA GLU A 99 0.79 14.40 -9.26
C GLU A 99 0.47 14.63 -10.73
N ASP A 100 0.95 13.76 -11.61
CA ASP A 100 0.70 13.84 -13.04
C ASP A 100 -0.79 13.60 -13.35
N PHE A 101 -1.42 12.60 -12.72
CA PHE A 101 -2.86 12.38 -12.79
C PHE A 101 -3.66 13.63 -12.40
N ASN A 102 -3.27 14.30 -11.31
CA ASN A 102 -3.97 15.49 -10.80
C ASN A 102 -3.83 16.74 -11.69
N LYS A 103 -2.78 16.81 -12.52
CA LYS A 103 -2.56 17.92 -13.46
C LYS A 103 -3.37 17.75 -14.76
N ILE A 104 -3.86 16.55 -15.05
CA ILE A 104 -4.59 16.27 -16.30
C ILE A 104 -6.05 16.74 -16.19
N THR A 105 -6.48 17.52 -17.18
CA THR A 105 -7.86 18.02 -17.30
C THR A 105 -8.65 17.34 -18.41
N ASP A 106 -7.98 16.71 -19.37
CA ASP A 106 -8.63 15.93 -20.42
C ASP A 106 -9.08 14.57 -19.88
N PRO A 107 -10.37 14.20 -20.00
CA PRO A 107 -10.89 12.95 -19.44
C PRO A 107 -10.25 11.68 -20.00
N ASP A 108 -9.86 11.66 -21.27
CA ASP A 108 -9.30 10.47 -21.90
C ASP A 108 -7.82 10.29 -21.53
N GLU A 109 -7.06 11.39 -21.44
CA GLU A 109 -5.71 11.36 -20.87
C GLU A 109 -5.72 11.00 -19.37
N GLN A 110 -6.73 11.44 -18.61
CA GLN A 110 -6.85 11.10 -17.20
C GLN A 110 -7.09 9.60 -17.00
N LYS A 111 -7.92 8.98 -17.86
CA LYS A 111 -8.10 7.52 -17.88
C LYS A 111 -6.81 6.78 -18.18
N LYS A 112 -6.04 7.24 -19.17
CA LYS A 112 -4.74 6.63 -19.52
C LYS A 112 -3.76 6.71 -18.35
N ALA A 113 -3.70 7.85 -17.68
CA ALA A 113 -2.84 8.04 -16.51
C ALA A 113 -3.26 7.12 -15.34
N ALA A 114 -4.56 7.01 -15.05
CA ALA A 114 -5.07 6.10 -14.04
C ALA A 114 -4.81 4.63 -14.37
N GLN A 115 -5.01 4.22 -15.62
CA GLN A 115 -4.69 2.88 -16.09
C GLN A 115 -3.20 2.58 -15.89
N LYS A 116 -2.34 3.54 -16.26
CA LYS A 116 -0.90 3.38 -16.11
C LYS A 116 -0.47 3.27 -14.64
N LEU A 117 -1.08 4.06 -13.76
CA LEU A 117 -0.83 3.97 -12.32
C LEU A 117 -1.25 2.61 -11.75
N ALA A 118 -2.43 2.10 -12.12
CA ALA A 118 -2.89 0.79 -11.68
C ALA A 118 -1.94 -0.33 -12.13
N GLU A 119 -1.45 -0.28 -13.37
CA GLU A 119 -0.45 -1.22 -13.90
C GLU A 119 0.88 -1.13 -13.15
N VAL A 120 1.40 0.09 -12.92
CA VAL A 120 2.66 0.28 -12.20
C VAL A 120 2.59 -0.25 -10.77
N VAL A 121 1.49 -0.01 -10.08
CA VAL A 121 1.28 -0.51 -8.71
C VAL A 121 1.17 -2.02 -8.70
N HIS A 122 0.31 -2.59 -9.56
CA HIS A 122 0.14 -4.03 -9.68
C HIS A 122 1.47 -4.74 -9.95
N ASP A 123 2.18 -4.31 -10.99
CA ASP A 123 3.41 -4.96 -11.43
C ASP A 123 4.51 -4.85 -10.36
N TRP A 124 4.67 -3.67 -9.76
CA TRP A 124 5.67 -3.46 -8.73
C TRP A 124 5.37 -4.27 -7.47
N VAL A 125 4.14 -4.22 -6.94
CA VAL A 125 3.75 -4.97 -5.72
C VAL A 125 3.96 -6.46 -5.94
N CYS A 126 3.54 -6.98 -7.08
CA CYS A 126 3.68 -8.39 -7.38
C CYS A 126 5.14 -8.85 -7.48
N ASP A 127 5.98 -8.09 -8.19
CA ASP A 127 7.40 -8.38 -8.32
C ASP A 127 8.13 -8.23 -6.98
N HIS A 128 7.78 -7.20 -6.21
CA HIS A 128 8.36 -6.93 -4.89
C HIS A 128 8.03 -8.06 -3.92
N ILE A 129 6.77 -8.49 -3.87
CA ILE A 129 6.37 -9.63 -3.04
C ILE A 129 7.17 -10.88 -3.42
N ALA A 130 7.15 -11.24 -4.70
CA ALA A 130 7.74 -12.48 -5.18
C ALA A 130 9.27 -12.53 -5.03
N LYS A 131 9.97 -11.39 -5.13
CA LYS A 131 11.43 -11.33 -5.19
C LYS A 131 12.09 -10.80 -3.92
N VAL A 132 11.37 -10.01 -3.12
CA VAL A 132 11.91 -9.27 -1.97
C VAL A 132 11.24 -9.74 -0.69
N ASP A 133 9.91 -9.64 -0.58
CA ASP A 133 9.18 -9.96 0.65
C ASP A 133 9.28 -11.43 1.04
N MET A 134 9.25 -12.32 0.05
CA MET A 134 9.44 -13.75 0.27
C MET A 134 10.77 -14.09 0.98
N ALA A 135 11.77 -13.20 0.95
CA ALA A 135 13.03 -13.40 1.68
C ALA A 135 12.88 -13.27 3.20
N TYR A 136 11.90 -12.51 3.69
CA TYR A 136 11.66 -12.36 5.12
C TYR A 136 10.63 -13.39 5.65
N LYS A 137 9.97 -14.18 4.79
CA LYS A 137 8.85 -15.08 5.11
C LYS A 137 9.13 -16.01 6.31
N ASP A 138 10.27 -16.69 6.31
CA ASP A 138 10.65 -17.60 7.39
C ASP A 138 11.33 -16.88 8.57
N PHE A 139 11.60 -15.59 8.43
CA PHE A 139 12.31 -14.77 9.42
C PHE A 139 11.34 -14.00 10.30
N LEU A 140 10.34 -13.36 9.69
CA LEU A 140 9.29 -12.65 10.42
C LEU A 140 8.32 -13.64 11.07
N LYS A 141 7.66 -13.16 12.11
CA LYS A 141 6.64 -13.88 12.86
C LYS A 141 5.54 -12.90 13.16
N THR A 142 4.34 -13.42 13.39
CA THR A 142 3.17 -12.61 13.75
C THR A 142 3.43 -11.69 14.94
N GLU A 143 4.26 -12.10 15.91
CA GLU A 143 4.60 -11.29 17.09
C GLU A 143 5.44 -10.03 16.78
N HIS A 144 6.11 -9.97 15.63
CA HIS A 144 6.85 -8.78 15.18
C HIS A 144 5.96 -7.79 14.41
N VAL A 145 4.79 -8.23 13.97
CA VAL A 145 3.94 -7.48 13.04
C VAL A 145 2.82 -6.80 13.79
N ASP A 146 2.70 -5.48 13.62
CA ASP A 146 1.54 -4.73 14.07
C ASP A 146 0.31 -5.29 13.36
N SER A 147 -0.73 -5.68 14.11
CA SER A 147 -1.95 -6.28 13.57
C SER A 147 -3.12 -5.29 13.48
N ARG A 148 -2.90 -4.02 13.84
CA ARG A 148 -3.93 -2.99 13.72
C ARG A 148 -4.34 -2.80 12.25
N PRO A 149 -5.59 -2.34 12.00
CA PRO A 149 -6.01 -1.94 10.66
C PRO A 149 -5.04 -0.93 10.05
N LEU A 150 -4.79 -1.06 8.75
CA LEU A 150 -3.79 -0.24 8.05
C LEU A 150 -4.08 1.27 8.14
N ALA A 151 -5.34 1.66 8.30
CA ALA A 151 -5.75 3.06 8.50
C ALA A 151 -5.10 3.74 9.71
N PHE A 152 -4.67 3.00 10.74
CA PHE A 152 -3.89 3.57 11.84
C PHE A 152 -2.42 3.77 11.47
N LEU A 153 -1.85 2.81 10.72
CA LEU A 153 -0.46 2.85 10.29
C LEU A 153 -0.23 3.89 9.19
N SER A 154 -1.20 4.11 8.30
CA SER A 154 -1.11 5.14 7.27
C SER A 154 -1.02 6.54 7.89
N GLN A 155 -1.82 6.82 8.93
CA GLN A 155 -1.74 8.08 9.67
C GLN A 155 -0.36 8.26 10.32
N GLU A 156 0.17 7.22 10.97
CA GLU A 156 1.50 7.28 11.58
C GLU A 156 2.63 7.45 10.55
N ALA A 157 2.48 6.85 9.36
CA ALA A 157 3.43 6.99 8.27
C ALA A 157 3.46 8.43 7.74
N ASP A 158 2.33 9.12 7.73
CA ASP A 158 2.23 10.53 7.32
C ASP A 158 2.79 11.49 8.39
N VAL A 159 2.69 11.14 9.69
CA VAL A 159 3.21 11.98 10.80
C VAL A 159 4.73 11.84 10.95
N GLY A 160 5.35 10.79 10.42
CA GLY A 160 6.82 10.60 10.46
C GLY A 160 7.66 11.68 9.73
N GLY A 161 7.02 12.69 9.14
CA GLY A 161 7.65 13.90 8.62
C GLY A 161 7.80 15.04 9.63
N ASP A 162 7.05 15.03 10.74
CA ASP A 162 7.12 16.04 11.80
C ASP A 162 6.82 15.36 13.14
N ASP A 163 7.85 15.22 13.99
CA ASP A 163 7.73 14.81 15.38
C ASP A 163 6.71 15.70 16.11
N ASP A 164 5.48 15.23 16.33
CA ASP A 164 4.61 15.71 17.42
C ASP A 164 3.53 14.65 17.77
N ASP A 165 3.55 14.21 19.03
CA ASP A 165 2.62 13.27 19.67
C ASP A 165 1.14 13.64 19.39
N PHE A 166 0.46 12.86 18.54
CA PHE A 166 -1.00 12.84 18.51
C PHE A 166 -1.51 11.83 19.54
N ASP A 167 -1.57 12.25 20.81
CA ASP A 167 -2.09 11.42 21.90
C ASP A 167 -3.61 11.27 21.79
N LEU A 168 -4.03 10.14 21.21
CA LEU A 168 -5.42 9.71 21.05
C LEU A 168 -6.16 9.58 22.40
N MET A 169 -5.44 9.44 23.53
CA MET A 169 -6.04 9.40 24.87
C MET A 169 -6.65 10.75 25.29
N SER A 170 -6.27 11.86 24.65
CA SER A 170 -6.76 13.20 24.99
C SER A 170 -8.20 13.49 24.51
N MET A 171 -8.79 12.62 23.69
CA MET A 171 -10.12 12.83 23.09
C MET A 171 -11.27 12.07 23.77
N ILE A 172 -11.03 11.32 24.85
CA ILE A 172 -12.11 10.69 25.61
C ILE A 172 -12.71 11.73 26.57
N PRO A 173 -13.98 12.15 26.40
CA PRO A 173 -14.62 13.01 27.40
C PRO A 173 -14.75 12.22 28.69
N GLU A 174 -14.23 12.73 29.80
CA GLU A 174 -14.53 12.18 31.12
C GLU A 174 -16.05 12.24 31.34
N GLU A 175 -16.70 11.07 31.39
CA GLU A 175 -18.07 10.99 31.85
C GLU A 175 -18.13 11.53 33.28
N SER A 176 -18.82 12.66 33.45
CA SER A 176 -19.06 13.26 34.76
C SER A 176 -19.94 12.34 35.59
N PRO A 177 -19.52 11.95 36.81
CA PRO A 177 -20.39 11.19 37.70
C PRO A 177 -21.44 12.12 38.33
N HIS A 178 -22.66 11.60 38.33
CA HIS A 178 -23.93 12.03 38.97
C HIS A 178 -23.96 13.20 39.95
#